data_AF-A0A090T679-F1
#
_entry.id   AF-A0A090T679-F1
#
_cell.length_a   1.000
_cell.length_b   1.000
_cell.length_c   1.000
_cell.angle_alpha   90.00
_cell.angle_beta   90.00
_cell.angle_gamma   90.00
#
_symmetry.space_group_name_H-M   'P 1'
#
loop_
_entity.id
_entity.type
_entity.pdbx_description
1 polymer ?
#
loop_
_entity_poly.entity_id
_entity_poly.type
_entity_poly.pdbx_seq_one_letter_code
_entity_poly.pdbx_strand_id
1 'polypeptide(L)'
;MLNDNTLTYMVFTFIVGELSNNVHRNLRNGLQKTIRRVSTLIVASLTTLAAAHVQADDKVYRLKLAETWGPNTPILGDASKNMAKLAKEMSNGRLIIRIDSANKHKAPLGVFDMVKSGQYDLGHSSSYYWKGKVPNTLYFSSMPFGMTTMEQYSWFYHGGGLELMQQVYSPHNLLSFPGGNSDIQMGGWFKKEINTVDDLKGLKMRIPGFAGEVLAQVGAKPTNIAPGELYTSLERGTIDALEWVGPAFDLRMAFRKLRHTTTRLGMSQVQRLSS
;
A
#
# COMPACT_ATOMS: atom_id res chain seq x y z
N MET A 1 14.07 -16.90 -25.38
CA MET A 1 15.52 -16.53 -25.45
C MET A 1 15.55 -15.20 -26.19
N LEU A 2 15.59 -14.10 -25.44
CA LEU A 2 16.81 -13.31 -25.14
C LEU A 2 17.33 -12.63 -26.41
N ASN A 3 17.08 -11.33 -26.58
CA ASN A 3 17.99 -10.21 -26.26
C ASN A 3 18.74 -9.78 -27.55
N ASP A 4 19.13 -8.54 -27.82
CA ASP A 4 19.20 -7.31 -27.04
C ASP A 4 19.59 -6.15 -27.99
N ASN A 5 19.29 -4.93 -27.55
CA ASN A 5 20.10 -3.72 -27.68
C ASN A 5 20.09 -2.88 -28.98
N THR A 6 19.14 -1.94 -28.97
CA THR A 6 19.34 -0.49 -29.18
C THR A 6 20.66 0.09 -28.67
N LEU A 7 21.22 1.08 -29.39
CA LEU A 7 21.87 2.33 -28.91
C LEU A 7 22.38 3.09 -30.17
N THR A 8 21.57 3.97 -30.78
CA THR A 8 21.46 5.42 -30.54
C THR A 8 22.80 6.18 -30.52
N TYR A 9 22.97 6.99 -31.57
CA TYR A 9 24.08 7.89 -31.86
C TYR A 9 24.12 9.09 -30.90
N MET A 10 25.32 9.53 -30.51
CA MET A 10 25.55 10.89 -30.04
C MET A 10 26.94 11.37 -30.50
N VAL A 11 26.96 12.19 -31.55
CA VAL A 11 28.12 12.94 -32.03
C VAL A 11 27.86 14.40 -31.68
N PHE A 12 28.68 14.99 -30.81
CA PHE A 12 28.75 16.44 -30.64
C PHE A 12 30.10 16.92 -31.18
N THR A 13 30.03 17.63 -32.30
CA THR A 13 31.12 18.36 -32.94
C THR A 13 31.22 19.75 -32.32
N PHE A 14 32.41 20.15 -31.88
CA PHE A 14 32.72 21.57 -31.63
C PHE A 14 33.73 22.05 -32.66
N ILE A 15 33.32 23.12 -33.35
CA ILE A 15 34.10 23.93 -34.29
C ILE A 15 35.09 24.78 -33.47
N VAL A 16 36.37 24.78 -33.86
CA VAL A 16 37.31 25.83 -33.44
C VAL A 16 38.02 26.33 -34.70
N GLY A 17 37.96 27.66 -34.86
CA GLY A 17 38.35 28.40 -36.04
C GLY A 17 39.86 28.40 -36.33
N GLU A 18 40.10 28.64 -37.61
CA GLU A 18 41.36 28.72 -38.33
C GLU A 18 42.14 30.00 -37.98
N LEU A 19 43.42 29.89 -37.61
CA LEU A 19 44.37 31.01 -37.61
C LEU A 19 45.73 30.52 -38.14
N SER A 20 45.94 30.82 -39.42
CA SER A 20 47.16 31.23 -40.13
C SER A 20 48.53 30.61 -39.78
N ASN A 21 49.16 30.10 -40.84
CA ASN A 21 50.54 29.62 -40.96
C ASN A 21 51.59 30.60 -40.41
N ASN A 22 52.57 30.10 -39.64
CA ASN A 22 53.99 30.29 -40.00
C ASN A 22 55.02 29.50 -39.15
N VAL A 23 56.03 28.99 -39.87
CA VAL A 23 57.39 28.62 -39.46
C VAL A 23 57.64 27.26 -38.76
N HIS A 24 58.05 26.30 -39.60
CA HIS A 24 58.94 25.19 -39.26
C HIS A 24 60.32 25.66 -38.80
N ARG A 25 60.75 25.18 -37.61
CA ARG A 25 62.09 24.62 -37.28
C ARG A 25 62.37 24.81 -35.80
N ASN A 26 62.24 23.72 -35.03
CA ASN A 26 63.06 23.34 -33.86
C ASN A 26 62.40 22.19 -33.07
N LEU A 27 61.90 21.19 -33.82
CA LEU A 27 61.47 19.90 -33.31
C LEU A 27 62.65 18.93 -33.37
N ARG A 28 63.33 18.67 -32.24
CA ARG A 28 63.79 17.29 -31.94
C ARG A 28 64.28 17.05 -30.51
N ASN A 29 64.75 18.04 -29.75
CA ASN A 29 65.36 17.76 -28.43
C ASN A 29 64.57 18.24 -27.19
N GLY A 30 63.45 18.95 -27.38
CA GLY A 30 62.53 19.33 -26.29
C GLY A 30 61.33 18.37 -26.11
N LEU A 31 60.98 17.61 -27.14
CA LEU A 31 59.71 16.87 -27.20
C LEU A 31 59.68 15.62 -26.29
N GLN A 32 60.81 14.94 -26.06
CA GLN A 32 60.85 13.75 -25.21
C GLN A 32 60.72 14.05 -23.71
N LYS A 33 61.20 15.22 -23.25
CA LYS A 33 61.09 15.65 -21.84
C LYS A 33 59.69 16.19 -21.51
N THR A 34 59.01 16.80 -22.47
CA THR A 34 57.64 17.29 -22.30
C THR A 34 56.61 16.16 -22.37
N ILE A 35 56.80 15.17 -23.27
CA ILE A 35 55.92 13.99 -23.35
C ILE A 35 55.93 13.20 -22.04
N ARG A 36 57.09 13.02 -21.39
CA ARG A 36 57.18 12.34 -20.08
C ARG A 36 56.44 13.07 -18.95
N ARG A 37 56.35 14.40 -18.97
CA ARG A 37 55.65 15.20 -17.93
C ARG A 37 54.14 15.29 -18.17
N VAL A 38 53.71 15.27 -19.44
CA VAL A 38 52.28 15.26 -19.79
C VAL A 38 51.67 13.87 -19.54
N SER A 39 52.43 12.79 -19.75
CA SER A 39 51.99 11.43 -19.39
C SER A 39 51.74 11.26 -17.88
N THR A 40 52.51 11.91 -17.01
CA THR A 40 52.32 11.82 -15.55
C THR A 40 51.08 12.61 -15.09
N LEU A 41 50.75 13.72 -15.76
CA LEU A 41 49.57 14.54 -15.43
C LEU A 41 48.25 13.93 -15.93
N ILE A 42 48.25 13.23 -17.08
CA ILE A 42 47.05 12.52 -17.58
C ILE A 42 46.76 11.29 -16.71
N VAL A 43 47.78 10.56 -16.25
CA VAL A 43 47.59 9.43 -15.33
C VAL A 43 47.11 9.90 -13.95
N ALA A 44 47.58 11.06 -13.46
CA ALA A 44 47.10 11.65 -12.20
C ALA A 44 45.65 12.18 -12.29
N SER A 45 45.20 12.58 -13.48
CA SER A 45 43.83 13.05 -13.72
C SER A 45 42.83 11.89 -13.88
N LEU A 46 43.28 10.76 -14.43
CA LEU A 46 42.47 9.53 -14.51
C LEU A 46 42.34 8.80 -13.16
N THR A 47 43.34 8.89 -12.27
CA THR A 47 43.22 8.30 -10.91
C THR A 47 42.28 9.09 -9.99
N THR A 48 42.11 10.40 -10.20
CA THR A 48 41.06 11.17 -9.48
C THR A 48 39.64 10.92 -10.00
N LEU A 49 39.46 10.50 -11.25
CA LEU A 49 38.13 10.14 -11.78
C LEU A 49 37.69 8.73 -11.38
N ALA A 50 38.64 7.82 -11.10
CA ALA A 50 38.34 6.49 -10.58
C ALA A 50 37.98 6.47 -9.08
N ALA A 51 38.34 7.53 -8.34
CA ALA A 51 38.00 7.68 -6.92
C ALA A 51 36.59 8.26 -6.67
N ALA A 52 35.88 8.69 -7.73
CA ALA A 52 34.43 8.82 -7.68
C ALA A 52 33.77 7.43 -7.81
N HIS A 53 34.24 6.46 -7.01
CA HIS A 53 33.36 5.40 -6.59
C HIS A 53 32.20 6.09 -5.91
N VAL A 54 31.04 6.05 -6.57
CA VAL A 54 29.73 6.28 -5.99
C VAL A 54 29.76 5.66 -4.59
N GLN A 55 29.96 6.48 -3.55
CA GLN A 55 29.63 6.08 -2.20
C GLN A 55 28.11 5.91 -2.25
N ALA A 56 27.68 4.67 -2.47
CA ALA A 56 26.32 4.30 -2.21
C ALA A 56 26.05 4.74 -0.78
N ASP A 57 25.11 5.67 -0.61
CA ASP A 57 24.74 6.22 0.70
C ASP A 57 24.45 5.06 1.67
N ASP A 58 25.36 4.83 2.62
CA ASP A 58 25.30 3.78 3.66
C ASP A 58 24.19 4.05 4.69
N LYS A 59 23.45 5.15 4.53
CA LYS A 59 22.38 5.52 5.44
C LYS A 59 21.26 4.49 5.43
N VAL A 60 21.07 3.85 6.59
CA VAL A 60 19.96 2.93 6.85
C VAL A 60 18.77 3.71 7.43
N TYR A 61 17.68 3.75 6.68
CA TYR A 61 16.40 4.30 7.07
C TYR A 61 15.58 3.25 7.82
N ARG A 62 15.12 3.60 9.02
CA ARG A 62 14.31 2.72 9.88
C ARG A 62 12.94 3.35 10.09
N LEU A 63 11.94 2.78 9.43
CA LEU A 63 10.55 3.23 9.52
C LEU A 63 9.75 2.30 10.42
N LYS A 64 8.67 2.83 11.00
CA LYS A 64 7.68 2.10 11.80
C LYS A 64 6.34 2.13 11.07
N LEU A 65 5.71 0.96 10.93
CA LEU A 65 4.37 0.80 10.38
C LEU A 65 3.41 0.36 11.48
N ALA A 66 2.29 1.07 11.65
CA ALA A 66 1.17 0.62 12.47
C ALA A 66 0.10 -0.04 11.59
N GLU A 67 -0.44 -1.19 11.99
CA GLU A 67 -1.52 -1.85 11.25
C GLU A 67 -2.77 -2.08 12.10
N THR A 68 -3.94 -1.95 11.50
CA THR A 68 -5.22 -2.16 12.20
C THR A 68 -5.41 -3.58 12.72
N TRP A 69 -4.73 -4.55 12.11
CA TRP A 69 -4.94 -5.98 12.33
C TRP A 69 -4.22 -6.49 13.58
N GLY A 70 -4.65 -7.65 14.08
CA GLY A 70 -3.93 -8.37 15.13
C GLY A 70 -2.62 -8.99 14.60
N PRO A 71 -1.73 -9.43 15.50
CA PRO A 71 -0.48 -10.06 15.09
C PRO A 71 -0.78 -11.33 14.29
N ASN A 72 -0.01 -11.56 13.22
CA ASN A 72 -0.15 -12.74 12.36
C ASN A 72 -1.55 -12.91 11.72
N THR A 73 -2.26 -11.80 11.47
CA THR A 73 -3.49 -11.84 10.68
C THR A 73 -3.17 -12.26 9.24
N PRO A 74 -3.70 -13.40 8.75
CA PRO A 74 -3.44 -13.88 7.39
C PRO A 74 -3.95 -12.90 6.34
N ILE A 75 -3.28 -12.87 5.19
CA ILE A 75 -3.57 -12.04 4.00
C ILE A 75 -3.42 -10.54 4.29
N LEU A 76 -4.21 -9.97 5.20
CA LEU A 76 -4.14 -8.55 5.57
C LEU A 76 -2.81 -8.18 6.25
N GLY A 77 -2.34 -9.00 7.19
CA GLY A 77 -1.02 -8.84 7.80
C GLY A 77 0.11 -9.38 6.93
N ASP A 78 -0.18 -10.28 5.98
CA ASP A 78 0.82 -10.75 5.03
C ASP A 78 1.15 -9.66 4.00
N ALA A 79 0.18 -8.82 3.61
CA ALA A 79 0.41 -7.68 2.73
C ALA A 79 1.45 -6.70 3.29
N SER A 80 1.30 -6.29 4.56
CA SER A 80 2.25 -5.39 5.23
C SER A 80 3.64 -6.04 5.38
N LYS A 81 3.70 -7.32 5.75
CA LYS A 81 4.95 -8.10 5.86
C LYS A 81 5.66 -8.23 4.51
N ASN A 82 4.93 -8.55 3.45
CA ASN A 82 5.49 -8.69 2.11
C ASN A 82 6.03 -7.35 1.59
N MET A 83 5.31 -6.25 1.82
CA MET A 83 5.80 -4.90 1.50
C MET A 83 7.09 -4.58 2.25
N ALA A 84 7.14 -4.82 3.57
CA ALA A 84 8.33 -4.58 4.38
C ALA A 84 9.53 -5.44 3.93
N LYS A 85 9.28 -6.70 3.56
CA LYS A 85 10.30 -7.62 3.02
C LYS A 85 10.84 -7.11 1.68
N LEU A 86 9.97 -6.76 0.74
CA LEU A 86 10.36 -6.22 -0.57
C LEU A 86 11.15 -4.91 -0.42
N ALA A 87 10.71 -4.00 0.45
CA ALA A 87 11.43 -2.76 0.76
C ALA A 87 12.86 -3.03 1.23
N LYS A 88 13.04 -4.02 2.13
CA LYS A 88 14.36 -4.42 2.62
C LYS A 88 15.21 -5.06 1.52
N GLU A 89 14.65 -5.99 0.75
CA GLU A 89 15.38 -6.72 -0.31
C GLU A 89 15.80 -5.78 -1.44
N MET A 90 14.89 -4.97 -1.97
CA MET A 90 15.16 -4.05 -3.08
C MET A 90 16.09 -2.89 -2.69
N SER A 91 16.09 -2.49 -1.42
CA SER A 91 16.99 -1.44 -0.92
C SER A 91 18.36 -1.95 -0.50
N ASN A 92 18.63 -3.26 -0.62
CA ASN A 92 19.80 -3.92 -0.06
C ASN A 92 19.98 -3.64 1.45
N GLY A 93 18.89 -3.71 2.22
CA GLY A 93 18.88 -3.50 3.66
C GLY A 93 18.87 -2.04 4.12
N ARG A 94 18.91 -1.06 3.21
CA ARG A 94 18.91 0.37 3.56
C ARG A 94 17.55 0.89 4.00
N LEU A 95 16.45 0.22 3.67
CA LEU A 95 15.12 0.54 4.14
C LEU A 95 14.58 -0.62 4.98
N ILE A 96 14.43 -0.39 6.29
CA ILE A 96 13.93 -1.38 7.24
C ILE A 96 12.62 -0.87 7.83
N ILE A 97 11.55 -1.63 7.64
CA ILE A 97 10.21 -1.29 8.16
C ILE A 97 9.86 -2.26 9.29
N ARG A 98 9.70 -1.73 10.50
CA ARG A 98 9.19 -2.49 11.66
C ARG A 98 7.67 -2.40 11.70
N ILE A 99 6.99 -3.53 11.74
CA ILE A 99 5.53 -3.60 11.81
C ILE A 99 5.10 -3.80 13.26
N ASP A 100 4.25 -2.90 13.76
CA ASP A 100 3.60 -2.99 15.05
C ASP A 100 2.10 -3.22 14.81
N SER A 101 1.60 -4.41 15.14
CA SER A 101 0.17 -4.77 15.04
C SER A 101 -0.65 -4.25 16.23
N ALA A 102 -1.98 -4.39 16.16
CA ALA A 102 -2.91 -3.84 17.17
C ALA A 102 -2.63 -4.29 18.61
N ASN A 103 -2.08 -5.49 18.81
CA ASN A 103 -1.69 -5.96 20.14
C ASN A 103 -0.53 -5.15 20.75
N LYS A 104 0.27 -4.44 19.94
CA LYS A 104 1.40 -3.63 20.39
C LYS A 104 1.01 -2.16 20.61
N HIS A 105 0.35 -1.52 19.64
CA HIS A 105 -0.04 -0.11 19.76
C HIS A 105 -1.41 0.13 20.40
N LYS A 106 -2.22 -0.93 20.62
CA LYS A 106 -3.49 -0.92 21.36
C LYS A 106 -4.60 -0.01 20.80
N ALA A 107 -4.44 0.52 19.60
CA ALA A 107 -5.41 1.42 18.95
C ALA A 107 -5.59 1.04 17.47
N PRO A 108 -6.35 -0.04 17.16
CA PRO A 108 -6.52 -0.56 15.81
C PRO A 108 -7.18 0.44 14.84
N LEU A 109 -8.10 1.27 15.34
CA LEU A 109 -8.74 2.35 14.59
C LEU A 109 -8.05 3.72 14.84
N GLY A 110 -6.79 3.72 15.28
CA GLY A 110 -6.00 4.93 15.49
C GLY A 110 -4.94 5.21 14.41
N VAL A 111 -4.80 4.31 13.43
CA VAL A 111 -3.69 4.33 12.44
C VAL A 111 -3.60 5.67 11.69
N PHE A 112 -4.73 6.27 11.30
CA PHE A 112 -4.72 7.57 10.63
C PHE A 112 -4.05 8.67 11.47
N ASP A 113 -4.39 8.79 12.75
CA ASP A 113 -3.83 9.82 13.63
C ASP A 113 -2.36 9.53 13.95
N MET A 114 -2.01 8.24 14.09
CA MET A 114 -0.63 7.81 14.33
C MET A 114 0.31 8.20 13.19
N VAL A 115 -0.12 8.05 11.94
CA VAL A 115 0.70 8.45 10.78
C VAL A 115 0.67 9.97 10.61
N LYS A 116 -0.50 10.59 10.71
CA LYS A 116 -0.65 12.05 10.58
C LYS A 116 0.23 12.83 11.57
N SER A 117 0.36 12.32 12.80
CA SER A 117 1.19 12.94 13.84
C SER A 117 2.68 12.63 13.72
N GLY A 118 3.09 11.72 12.83
CA GLY A 118 4.47 11.24 12.73
C GLY A 118 4.88 10.26 13.84
N GLN A 119 3.94 9.80 14.69
CA GLN A 119 4.22 8.75 15.67
C GLN A 119 4.66 7.44 14.98
N TYR A 120 4.05 7.15 13.83
CA TYR A 120 4.43 6.11 12.89
C TYR A 120 4.68 6.73 11.51
N ASP A 121 5.62 6.18 10.76
CA ASP A 121 5.96 6.67 9.42
C ASP A 121 4.96 6.14 8.37
N LEU A 122 4.39 4.96 8.64
CA LEU A 122 3.53 4.22 7.73
C LEU A 122 2.32 3.65 8.46
N GLY A 123 1.24 3.43 7.73
CA GLY A 123 0.02 2.80 8.23
C GLY A 123 -0.54 1.78 7.24
N HIS A 124 -1.02 0.65 7.75
CA HIS A 124 -1.80 -0.32 6.95
C HIS A 124 -3.19 -0.49 7.56
N SER A 125 -4.21 -0.06 6.82
CA SER A 125 -5.60 -0.03 7.27
C SER A 125 -6.53 0.09 6.05
N SER A 126 -7.80 0.45 6.26
CA SER A 126 -8.75 0.73 5.18
C SER A 126 -9.29 2.15 5.27
N SER A 127 -9.36 2.84 4.12
CA SER A 127 -9.70 4.27 4.00
C SER A 127 -11.08 4.62 4.60
N TYR A 128 -12.07 3.75 4.39
CA TYR A 128 -13.44 3.93 4.88
C TYR A 128 -13.60 3.97 6.42
N TYR A 129 -12.57 3.62 7.21
CA TYR A 129 -12.61 3.69 8.67
C TYR A 129 -12.51 5.13 9.16
N TRP A 130 -12.00 6.01 8.31
CA TRP A 130 -11.76 7.42 8.62
C TRP A 130 -12.94 8.32 8.26
N LYS A 131 -14.10 7.76 7.89
CA LYS A 131 -15.28 8.54 7.47
C LYS A 131 -15.72 9.61 8.48
N GLY A 132 -15.57 9.33 9.78
CA GLY A 132 -15.89 10.27 10.85
C GLY A 132 -14.87 11.41 11.03
N LYS A 133 -13.70 11.30 10.39
CA LYS A 133 -12.66 12.34 10.37
C LYS A 133 -12.70 13.11 9.05
N VAL A 134 -12.77 12.37 7.94
CA VAL A 134 -12.74 12.90 6.58
C VAL A 134 -13.74 12.10 5.75
N PRO A 135 -14.97 12.61 5.54
CA PRO A 135 -16.03 11.84 4.87
C PRO A 135 -15.64 11.26 3.51
N ASN A 136 -14.83 11.99 2.74
CA ASN A 136 -14.40 11.58 1.41
C ASN A 136 -13.46 10.36 1.39
N THR A 137 -12.93 9.90 2.54
CA THR A 137 -12.15 8.65 2.59
C THR A 137 -13.00 7.41 2.32
N LEU A 138 -14.33 7.53 2.38
CA LEU A 138 -15.25 6.44 2.05
C LEU A 138 -15.00 5.85 0.66
N TYR A 139 -14.70 6.70 -0.34
CA TYR A 139 -14.67 6.32 -1.74
C TYR A 139 -13.43 5.52 -2.16
N PHE A 140 -12.39 5.47 -1.34
CA PHE A 140 -11.10 4.84 -1.70
C PHE A 140 -10.91 3.44 -1.10
N SER A 141 -11.93 2.88 -0.46
CA SER A 141 -11.95 1.46 -0.08
C SER A 141 -12.82 0.65 -1.04
N SER A 142 -14.14 0.84 -0.98
CA SER A 142 -15.12 0.24 -1.89
C SER A 142 -16.48 0.89 -1.67
N MET A 143 -17.38 0.78 -2.65
CA MET A 143 -18.74 1.30 -2.60
C MET A 143 -19.76 0.18 -2.85
N PRO A 144 -20.92 0.17 -2.16
CA PRO A 144 -22.01 -0.74 -2.48
C PRO A 144 -22.40 -0.61 -3.96
N PHE A 145 -22.56 -1.75 -4.64
CA PHE A 145 -22.84 -1.81 -6.09
C PHE A 145 -21.78 -1.11 -6.96
N GLY A 146 -20.56 -0.99 -6.43
CA GLY A 146 -19.43 -0.37 -7.13
C GLY A 146 -18.64 -1.33 -8.01
N MET A 147 -17.40 -0.92 -8.30
CA MET A 147 -16.46 -1.64 -9.16
C MET A 147 -15.98 -2.96 -8.54
N THR A 148 -15.71 -3.94 -9.41
CA THR A 148 -14.91 -5.13 -9.10
C THR A 148 -13.43 -4.78 -8.91
N THR A 149 -12.63 -5.73 -8.43
CA THR A 149 -11.19 -5.54 -8.19
C THR A 149 -10.44 -5.01 -9.41
N MET A 150 -10.68 -5.61 -10.58
CA MET A 150 -9.97 -5.24 -11.82
C MET A 150 -10.35 -3.84 -12.31
N GLU A 151 -11.64 -3.50 -12.24
CA GLU A 151 -12.15 -2.18 -12.59
C GLU A 151 -11.60 -1.12 -11.61
N GLN A 152 -11.59 -1.42 -10.32
CA GLN A 152 -11.10 -0.48 -9.30
C GLN A 152 -9.60 -0.22 -9.43
N TYR A 153 -8.78 -1.23 -9.71
CA TYR A 153 -7.35 -1.01 -9.99
C TYR A 153 -7.13 -0.22 -11.29
N SER A 154 -7.93 -0.49 -12.33
CA SER A 154 -7.89 0.30 -13.56
C SER A 154 -8.23 1.76 -13.29
N TRP A 155 -9.24 2.03 -12.46
CA TRP A 155 -9.59 3.38 -12.03
C TRP A 155 -8.49 4.04 -11.20
N PHE A 156 -7.90 3.34 -10.23
CA PHE A 156 -6.81 3.90 -9.42
C PHE A 156 -5.61 4.30 -10.25
N TYR A 157 -5.13 3.43 -11.14
CA TYR A 157 -3.85 3.63 -11.82
C TYR A 157 -3.96 4.28 -13.21
N HIS A 158 -5.14 4.28 -13.81
CA HIS A 158 -5.35 4.81 -15.16
C HIS A 158 -6.58 5.72 -15.28
N GLY A 159 -7.48 5.72 -14.30
CA GLY A 159 -8.75 6.47 -14.34
C GLY A 159 -8.83 7.67 -13.40
N GLY A 160 -7.71 8.14 -12.84
CA GLY A 160 -7.66 9.32 -11.96
C GLY A 160 -7.92 9.04 -10.47
N GLY A 161 -8.09 7.77 -10.08
CA GLY A 161 -8.45 7.42 -8.70
C GLY A 161 -7.33 7.71 -7.69
N LEU A 162 -6.07 7.52 -8.08
CA LEU A 162 -4.93 7.78 -7.20
C LEU A 162 -4.75 9.30 -6.96
N GLU A 163 -4.97 10.12 -7.97
CA GLU A 163 -4.91 11.58 -7.91
C GLU A 163 -6.01 12.12 -6.99
N LEU A 164 -7.25 11.64 -7.16
CA LEU A 164 -8.37 11.98 -6.26
C LEU A 164 -8.08 11.56 -4.82
N MET A 165 -7.48 10.38 -4.62
CA MET A 165 -7.07 9.93 -3.30
C MET A 165 -6.02 10.87 -2.69
N GLN A 166 -5.00 11.29 -3.45
CA GLN A 166 -4.02 12.25 -2.93
C GLN A 166 -4.63 13.61 -2.60
N GLN A 167 -5.60 14.10 -3.39
CA GLN A 167 -6.30 15.36 -3.08
C GLN A 167 -7.01 15.32 -1.72
N VAL A 168 -7.55 14.16 -1.34
CA VAL A 168 -8.22 13.97 -0.04
C VAL A 168 -7.22 13.80 1.10
N TYR A 169 -6.10 13.11 0.88
CA TYR A 169 -5.14 12.78 1.94
C TYR A 169 -4.05 13.85 2.17
N SER A 170 -3.62 14.58 1.13
CA SER A 170 -2.53 15.56 1.22
C SER A 170 -2.79 16.70 2.22
N PRO A 171 -4.01 17.26 2.36
CA PRO A 171 -4.32 18.27 3.39
C PRO A 171 -4.11 17.78 4.82
N HIS A 172 -3.97 16.47 5.01
CA HIS A 172 -3.70 15.84 6.29
C HIS A 172 -2.24 15.42 6.46
N ASN A 173 -1.34 15.87 5.58
CA ASN A 173 0.07 15.47 5.54
C ASN A 173 0.24 13.95 5.41
N LEU A 174 -0.62 13.33 4.60
CA LEU A 174 -0.63 11.90 4.35
C LEU A 174 -0.56 11.64 2.85
N LEU A 175 0.18 10.59 2.49
CA LEU A 175 0.05 9.93 1.21
C LEU A 175 -0.68 8.60 1.44
N SER A 176 -1.62 8.27 0.56
CA SER A 176 -2.35 7.00 0.62
C SER A 176 -2.14 6.21 -0.66
N PHE A 177 -2.08 4.88 -0.57
CA PHE A 177 -1.85 3.99 -1.70
C PHE A 177 -2.72 2.75 -1.54
N PRO A 178 -3.15 2.10 -2.64
CA PRO A 178 -3.86 0.83 -2.56
C PRO A 178 -3.03 -0.22 -1.78
N GLY A 179 -3.58 -0.72 -0.67
CA GLY A 179 -2.89 -1.65 0.25
C GLY A 179 -3.18 -3.14 -0.01
N GLY A 180 -3.93 -3.45 -1.06
CA GLY A 180 -4.44 -4.79 -1.36
C GLY A 180 -5.97 -4.78 -1.51
N ASN A 181 -6.51 -5.81 -2.16
CA ASN A 181 -7.94 -5.96 -2.41
C ASN A 181 -8.39 -7.37 -1.99
N SER A 182 -9.54 -7.46 -1.31
CA SER A 182 -10.14 -8.72 -0.85
C SER A 182 -11.03 -9.40 -1.89
N ASP A 183 -11.25 -8.73 -3.01
CA ASP A 183 -12.30 -9.03 -3.98
C ASP A 183 -13.72 -8.98 -3.36
N ILE A 184 -14.69 -9.59 -4.04
CA ILE A 184 -16.08 -9.67 -3.63
C ILE A 184 -16.20 -10.21 -2.20
N GLN A 185 -16.80 -9.40 -1.32
CA GLN A 185 -17.06 -9.75 0.06
C GLN A 185 -18.46 -10.36 0.26
N MET A 186 -18.61 -11.14 1.32
CA MET A 186 -19.90 -11.71 1.71
C MET A 186 -20.75 -10.71 2.50
N GLY A 187 -22.08 -10.83 2.39
CA GLY A 187 -23.02 -9.93 3.09
C GLY A 187 -23.03 -10.05 4.62
N GLY A 188 -22.35 -11.05 5.19
CA GLY A 188 -22.13 -11.18 6.63
C GLY A 188 -22.79 -12.39 7.29
N TRP A 189 -22.77 -12.37 8.62
CA TRP A 189 -23.24 -13.41 9.54
C TRP A 189 -24.37 -12.87 10.42
N PHE A 190 -25.53 -13.54 10.44
CA PHE A 190 -26.77 -12.98 11.01
C PHE A 190 -27.44 -13.88 12.07
N LYS A 191 -27.95 -13.29 13.17
CA LYS A 191 -28.69 -13.97 14.28
C LYS A 191 -29.95 -14.64 13.79
N LYS A 192 -30.60 -13.95 12.88
CA LYS A 192 -31.90 -14.26 12.30
C LYS A 192 -31.78 -14.01 10.82
N GLU A 193 -32.54 -14.77 10.05
CA GLU A 193 -32.64 -14.54 8.62
C GLU A 193 -33.28 -13.18 8.34
N ILE A 194 -32.85 -12.54 7.26
CA ILE A 194 -33.40 -11.27 6.78
C ILE A 194 -34.19 -11.60 5.51
N ASN A 195 -35.52 -11.60 5.61
CA ASN A 195 -36.42 -11.95 4.51
C ASN A 195 -37.12 -10.72 3.93
N THR A 196 -37.26 -9.66 4.73
CA THR A 196 -37.94 -8.42 4.38
C THR A 196 -37.10 -7.20 4.79
N VAL A 197 -37.42 -6.02 4.23
CA VAL A 197 -36.78 -4.76 4.64
C VAL A 197 -37.07 -4.44 6.10
N ASP A 198 -38.24 -4.83 6.61
CA ASP A 198 -38.63 -4.59 8.01
C ASP A 198 -37.73 -5.34 9.00
N ASP A 199 -37.14 -6.49 8.61
CA ASP A 199 -36.19 -7.24 9.44
C ASP A 199 -34.89 -6.46 9.71
N LEU A 200 -34.59 -5.42 8.91
CA LEU A 200 -33.45 -4.55 9.11
C LEU A 200 -33.69 -3.49 10.20
N LYS A 201 -34.95 -3.20 10.54
CA LYS A 201 -35.29 -2.17 11.54
C LYS A 201 -34.77 -2.55 12.91
N GLY A 202 -33.91 -1.72 13.47
CA GLY A 202 -33.27 -1.94 14.77
C GLY A 202 -32.13 -2.96 14.77
N LEU A 203 -31.79 -3.58 13.62
CA LEU A 203 -30.71 -4.55 13.51
C LEU A 203 -29.36 -3.90 13.88
N LYS A 204 -28.75 -4.35 14.97
CA LYS A 204 -27.41 -3.89 15.39
C LYS A 204 -26.37 -4.64 14.55
N MET A 205 -25.87 -4.02 13.49
CA MET A 205 -24.93 -4.67 12.58
C MET A 205 -23.57 -4.00 12.62
N ARG A 206 -22.49 -4.77 12.72
CA ARG A 206 -21.16 -4.25 12.41
C ARG A 206 -21.00 -4.23 10.90
N ILE A 207 -21.00 -3.04 10.31
CA ILE A 207 -20.84 -2.81 8.87
C ILE A 207 -20.17 -1.44 8.61
N PRO A 208 -18.85 -1.40 8.31
CA PRO A 208 -18.15 -0.16 7.97
C PRO A 208 -18.60 0.53 6.66
N GLY A 209 -18.00 1.69 6.43
CA GLY A 209 -18.08 2.41 5.17
C GLY A 209 -19.47 2.97 4.84
N PHE A 210 -19.72 3.10 3.53
CA PHE A 210 -20.97 3.63 2.98
C PHE A 210 -22.12 2.62 3.07
N ALA A 211 -21.82 1.32 3.08
CA ALA A 211 -22.84 0.28 3.30
C ALA A 211 -23.56 0.45 4.64
N GLY A 212 -22.84 0.87 5.68
CA GLY A 212 -23.45 1.25 6.96
C GLY A 212 -24.44 2.41 6.84
N GLU A 213 -24.10 3.45 6.06
CA GLU A 213 -25.01 4.59 5.83
C GLU A 213 -26.29 4.15 5.10
N VAL A 214 -26.16 3.28 4.09
CA VAL A 214 -27.30 2.71 3.36
C VAL A 214 -28.21 1.90 4.30
N LEU A 215 -27.64 1.04 5.15
CA LEU A 215 -28.44 0.26 6.11
C LEU A 215 -29.08 1.13 7.19
N ALA A 216 -28.44 2.24 7.58
CA ALA A 216 -29.04 3.20 8.52
C ALA A 216 -30.32 3.83 7.96
N GLN A 217 -30.37 4.13 6.65
CA GLN A 217 -31.55 4.73 6.00
C GLN A 217 -32.79 3.83 6.06
N VAL A 218 -32.60 2.51 6.14
CA VAL A 218 -33.69 1.52 6.28
C VAL A 218 -33.93 1.09 7.74
N GLY A 219 -33.35 1.80 8.70
CA GLY A 219 -33.62 1.65 10.12
C GLY A 219 -32.68 0.70 10.88
N ALA A 220 -31.64 0.16 10.25
CA ALA A 220 -30.61 -0.59 10.96
C ALA A 220 -29.74 0.33 11.83
N LYS A 221 -28.99 -0.28 12.75
CA LYS A 221 -28.07 0.42 13.66
C LYS A 221 -26.64 -0.02 13.35
N PRO A 222 -25.99 0.55 12.32
CA PRO A 222 -24.63 0.20 11.95
C PRO A 222 -23.65 0.63 13.04
N THR A 223 -22.63 -0.19 13.27
CA THR A 223 -21.54 0.12 14.20
C THR A 223 -20.20 -0.22 13.56
N ASN A 224 -19.15 0.47 13.99
CA ASN A 224 -17.78 0.12 13.63
C ASN A 224 -17.07 -0.42 14.86
N ILE A 225 -16.66 -1.69 14.81
CA ILE A 225 -15.97 -2.41 15.89
C ILE A 225 -14.66 -2.93 15.32
N ALA A 226 -13.59 -2.86 16.12
CA ALA A 226 -12.28 -3.33 15.73
C ALA A 226 -12.28 -4.84 15.43
N PRO A 227 -11.47 -5.32 14.47
CA PRO A 227 -11.50 -6.73 14.04
C PRO A 227 -11.35 -7.74 15.19
N GLY A 228 -10.48 -7.45 16.16
CA GLY A 228 -10.22 -8.33 17.30
C GLY A 228 -11.38 -8.46 18.30
N GLU A 229 -12.41 -7.61 18.19
CA GLU A 229 -13.56 -7.56 19.11
C GLU A 229 -14.86 -8.07 18.46
N LEU A 230 -14.82 -8.48 17.18
CA LEU A 230 -16.01 -8.88 16.44
C LEU A 230 -16.67 -10.13 17.03
N TYR A 231 -15.89 -11.17 17.34
CA TYR A 231 -16.41 -12.42 17.88
C TYR A 231 -17.09 -12.19 19.23
N THR A 232 -16.41 -11.51 20.16
CA THR A 232 -16.92 -11.25 21.51
C THR A 232 -18.14 -10.32 21.48
N SER A 233 -18.18 -9.36 20.56
CA SER A 233 -19.34 -8.47 20.37
C SER A 233 -20.57 -9.23 19.86
N LEU A 234 -20.39 -10.20 18.98
CA LEU A 234 -21.47 -11.05 18.48
C LEU A 234 -21.97 -12.03 19.56
N GLU A 235 -21.03 -12.66 20.27
CA GLU A 235 -21.28 -13.62 21.35
C GLU A 235 -22.06 -12.97 22.51
N ARG A 236 -21.64 -11.78 22.95
CA ARG A 236 -22.27 -11.04 24.05
C ARG A 236 -23.57 -10.33 23.68
N GLY A 237 -23.92 -10.31 22.39
CA GLY A 237 -25.14 -9.63 21.92
C GLY A 237 -25.05 -8.10 21.88
N THR A 238 -23.83 -7.55 21.91
CA THR A 238 -23.61 -6.13 21.57
C THR A 238 -24.08 -5.84 20.14
N ILE A 239 -23.85 -6.80 19.23
CA ILE A 239 -24.33 -6.80 17.85
C ILE A 239 -25.12 -8.08 17.53
N ASP A 240 -26.02 -7.95 16.57
CA ASP A 240 -26.89 -9.00 16.07
C ASP A 240 -26.43 -9.55 14.72
N ALA A 241 -25.67 -8.77 13.96
CA ALA A 241 -25.03 -9.19 12.72
C ALA A 241 -23.67 -8.52 12.55
N LEU A 242 -22.84 -9.09 11.70
CA LEU A 242 -21.61 -8.46 11.24
C LEU A 242 -21.26 -8.90 9.82
N GLU A 243 -20.64 -8.01 9.07
CA GLU A 243 -19.77 -8.39 7.95
C GLU A 243 -18.30 -8.29 8.37
N TRP A 244 -17.45 -9.06 7.67
CA TRP A 244 -16.00 -8.96 7.80
C TRP A 244 -15.30 -8.97 6.45
N VAL A 245 -15.18 -10.13 5.79
CA VAL A 245 -14.65 -10.20 4.42
C VAL A 245 -15.31 -11.32 3.63
N GLY A 246 -15.16 -12.58 4.06
CA GLY A 246 -15.60 -13.74 3.29
C GLY A 246 -14.86 -15.02 3.68
N PRO A 247 -15.08 -16.15 2.99
CA PRO A 247 -14.63 -17.47 3.44
C PRO A 247 -13.14 -17.57 3.81
N ALA A 248 -12.26 -16.87 3.09
CA ALA A 248 -10.82 -16.85 3.33
C ALA A 248 -10.43 -16.30 4.72
N PHE A 249 -11.26 -15.41 5.28
CA PHE A 249 -10.99 -14.73 6.55
C PHE A 249 -11.93 -15.21 7.66
N ASP A 250 -13.22 -15.33 7.35
CA ASP A 250 -14.29 -15.49 8.32
C ASP A 250 -14.26 -16.87 9.01
N LEU A 251 -13.82 -17.93 8.31
CA LEU A 251 -13.78 -19.28 8.87
C LEU A 251 -12.86 -19.38 10.08
N ARG A 252 -11.76 -18.61 10.10
CA ARG A 252 -10.81 -18.57 11.22
C ARG A 252 -11.33 -17.74 12.40
N MET A 253 -12.27 -16.83 12.14
CA MET A 253 -12.92 -16.00 13.16
C MET A 253 -14.05 -16.72 13.90
N ALA A 254 -14.37 -17.95 13.50
CA ALA A 254 -15.32 -18.84 14.16
C ALA A 254 -16.76 -18.29 14.29
N PHE A 255 -17.16 -17.31 13.48
CA PHE A 255 -18.53 -16.75 13.49
C PHE A 255 -19.61 -17.82 13.25
N ARG A 256 -19.30 -18.85 12.46
CA ARG A 256 -20.16 -20.03 12.23
C ARG A 256 -20.56 -20.76 13.52
N LYS A 257 -19.73 -20.74 14.57
CA LYS A 257 -20.10 -21.38 15.86
C LYS A 257 -21.25 -20.67 16.56
N LEU A 258 -21.43 -19.39 16.27
CA LEU A 258 -22.48 -18.56 16.85
C LEU A 258 -23.72 -18.47 15.95
N ARG A 259 -23.64 -18.94 14.69
CA ARG A 259 -24.57 -18.60 13.59
C ARG A 259 -24.72 -19.65 12.49
N HIS A 260 -25.96 -19.81 12.04
CA HIS A 260 -26.32 -20.74 10.98
C HIS A 260 -26.43 -20.09 9.58
N THR A 261 -26.75 -18.80 9.46
CA THR A 261 -27.04 -18.19 8.16
C THR A 261 -25.95 -17.20 7.72
N THR A 262 -25.25 -17.54 6.64
CA THR A 262 -24.50 -16.59 5.81
C THR A 262 -25.44 -16.11 4.71
N THR A 263 -25.77 -14.82 4.66
CA THR A 263 -26.67 -14.32 3.60
C THR A 263 -26.00 -14.48 2.24
N ARG A 264 -26.67 -15.26 1.39
CA ARG A 264 -26.28 -15.55 0.02
C ARG A 264 -26.80 -14.45 -0.92
N LEU A 265 -25.89 -13.68 -1.47
CA LEU A 265 -25.91 -13.37 -2.91
C LEU A 265 -24.87 -14.22 -3.69
N GLY A 266 -24.26 -15.27 -3.07
CA GLY A 266 -23.28 -16.16 -3.71
C GLY A 266 -23.23 -17.66 -3.36
N MET A 267 -23.51 -18.16 -2.14
CA MET A 267 -23.33 -19.59 -1.78
C MET A 267 -24.58 -20.40 -1.31
N SER A 268 -25.08 -21.32 -2.13
CA SER A 268 -26.07 -22.40 -1.84
C SER A 268 -25.43 -23.76 -2.11
N GLN A 269 -24.11 -23.78 -2.24
CA GLN A 269 -23.35 -24.97 -2.57
C GLN A 269 -22.46 -25.41 -1.41
N VAL A 270 -22.19 -24.54 -0.42
CA VAL A 270 -21.37 -24.92 0.76
C VAL A 270 -22.17 -25.75 1.78
N GLN A 271 -23.50 -25.75 1.71
CA GLN A 271 -24.36 -26.48 2.64
C GLN A 271 -24.44 -28.00 2.37
N ARG A 272 -23.80 -28.51 1.29
CA ARG A 272 -23.89 -29.92 0.86
C ARG A 272 -22.60 -30.73 0.93
N LEU A 273 -21.47 -30.16 1.36
CA LEU A 273 -20.17 -30.85 1.34
C LEU A 273 -19.64 -31.27 2.73
N SER A 274 -20.48 -31.26 3.77
CA SER A 274 -20.07 -31.76 5.08
C SER A 274 -21.20 -32.43 5.88
N SER A 275 -22.14 -33.06 5.18
CA SER A 275 -23.08 -34.03 5.76
C SER A 275 -22.67 -35.43 5.32
#